data_AF-A0A7S0LG02-F1
#
_entry.id   AF-A0A7S0LG02-F1
#
_cell.length_a   1.000
_cell.length_b   1.000
_cell.length_c   1.000
_cell.angle_alpha   90.00
_cell.angle_beta   90.00
_cell.angle_gamma   90.00
#
_symmetry.space_group_name_H-M   'P 1'
#
loop_
_entity.id
_entity.type
_entity.pdbx_description
1 polymer ?
#
loop_
_entity_poly.entity_id
_entity_poly.type
_entity_poly.pdbx_seq_one_letter_code
_entity_poly.pdbx_strand_id
1 'polypeptide(L)'
;EPAALRSLPRSEAESGLDFNGFLVLHCPNKPESAEVLSMLRASSHGLQMITGDQLFTACHAAGQLGLADKPQLLLDSSLTWSRCRPEPAHPPPPPFSAAPSAFLALAHDFSLCASGDAFDALDAAGALPGALPH
;
A
#
# COMPACT_ATOMS: atom_id res chain seq x y z
N GLU A 1 -21.88 -28.82 -33.81
CA GLU A 1 -22.81 -27.67 -33.90
C GLU A 1 -22.51 -26.63 -32.82
N PRO A 2 -22.02 -25.43 -33.17
CA PRO A 2 -21.68 -24.35 -32.23
C PRO A 2 -22.87 -23.85 -31.39
N ALA A 3 -24.11 -24.18 -31.78
CA ALA A 3 -25.31 -23.89 -31.00
C ALA A 3 -25.36 -24.65 -29.66
N ALA A 4 -24.83 -25.89 -29.60
CA ALA A 4 -24.87 -26.73 -28.40
C ALA A 4 -23.92 -26.26 -27.28
N LEU A 5 -22.84 -25.56 -27.65
CA LEU A 5 -21.91 -24.94 -26.70
C LEU A 5 -22.53 -23.73 -25.99
N ARG A 6 -23.50 -23.05 -26.62
CA ARG A 6 -24.18 -21.89 -26.01
C ARG A 6 -25.23 -22.30 -24.97
N SER A 7 -25.64 -23.57 -24.97
CA SER A 7 -26.61 -24.14 -24.02
C SER A 7 -25.95 -24.85 -22.84
N LEU A 8 -24.62 -24.93 -22.78
CA LEU A 8 -23.90 -25.56 -21.67
C LEU A 8 -24.02 -24.66 -20.42
N PRO A 9 -24.42 -25.21 -19.25
CA PRO A 9 -24.42 -24.46 -18.01
C PRO A 9 -23.00 -24.03 -17.62
N ARG A 10 -22.84 -22.77 -17.21
CA ARG A 10 -21.55 -22.20 -16.78
C ARG A 10 -20.84 -23.06 -15.74
N SER A 11 -21.58 -23.61 -14.78
CA SER A 11 -21.06 -24.45 -13.71
C SER A 11 -20.39 -25.73 -14.21
N GLU A 12 -20.88 -26.29 -15.31
CA GLU A 12 -20.31 -27.50 -15.91
C GLU A 12 -19.04 -27.14 -16.69
N ALA A 13 -19.06 -26.03 -17.42
CA ALA A 13 -17.91 -25.51 -18.18
C ALA A 13 -16.73 -25.05 -17.29
N GLU A 14 -17.01 -24.48 -16.11
CA GLU A 14 -16.01 -23.97 -15.17
C GLU A 14 -15.61 -25.02 -14.11
N SER A 15 -15.94 -26.31 -14.32
CA SER A 15 -15.59 -27.42 -13.42
C SER A 15 -14.38 -28.22 -13.90
N GLY A 16 -13.57 -28.74 -12.96
CA GLY A 16 -12.46 -29.65 -13.27
C GLY A 16 -11.34 -29.04 -14.13
N LEU A 17 -11.14 -27.72 -14.08
CA LEU A 17 -10.12 -27.03 -14.86
C LEU A 17 -8.70 -27.37 -14.38
N ASP A 18 -7.78 -27.55 -15.34
CA ASP A 18 -6.36 -27.65 -15.08
C ASP A 18 -5.73 -26.25 -14.90
N PHE A 19 -4.76 -26.15 -14.01
CA PHE A 19 -3.99 -24.92 -13.84
C PHE A 19 -2.96 -24.77 -14.97
N ASN A 20 -3.09 -23.73 -15.78
CA ASN A 20 -2.25 -23.50 -16.96
C ASN A 20 -1.25 -22.34 -16.83
N GLY A 21 -1.20 -21.67 -15.67
CA GLY A 21 -0.24 -20.60 -15.39
C GLY A 21 -0.88 -19.28 -14.94
N PHE A 22 -0.05 -18.24 -14.87
CA PHE A 22 -0.45 -16.88 -14.47
C PHE A 22 -0.30 -15.91 -15.64
N LEU A 23 -1.23 -14.95 -15.74
CA LEU A 23 -1.06 -13.73 -16.53
C LEU A 23 -0.80 -12.57 -15.56
N VAL A 24 0.39 -11.98 -15.63
CA VAL A 24 0.78 -10.84 -14.79
C VAL A 24 0.70 -9.57 -15.62
N LEU A 25 -0.13 -8.62 -15.17
CA LEU A 25 -0.31 -7.32 -15.79
C LEU A 25 0.14 -6.24 -14.80
N HIS A 26 0.90 -5.25 -15.28
CA HIS A 26 1.28 -4.09 -14.49
C HIS A 26 1.28 -2.82 -15.36
N CYS A 27 1.01 -1.68 -14.73
CA CYS A 27 1.17 -0.37 -15.36
C CYS A 27 2.58 0.14 -15.05
N PRO A 28 3.47 0.33 -16.05
CA PRO A 28 4.79 0.89 -15.80
C PRO A 28 4.67 2.35 -15.36
N ASN A 29 5.53 2.75 -14.42
CA ASN A 29 5.68 4.15 -14.06
C ASN A 29 6.27 4.94 -15.23
N LYS A 30 6.03 6.25 -15.28
CA LYS A 30 6.75 7.11 -16.23
C LYS A 30 8.25 7.02 -15.95
N PRO A 31 9.10 6.78 -16.97
CA PRO A 31 10.54 6.51 -16.77
C PRO A 31 11.26 7.59 -15.96
N GLU A 32 10.87 8.85 -16.14
CA GLU A 32 11.53 10.02 -15.54
C GLU A 32 11.06 10.29 -14.10
N SER A 33 9.97 9.66 -13.65
CA SER A 33 9.37 9.99 -12.35
C SER A 33 10.32 9.78 -11.17
N ALA A 34 11.05 8.66 -11.14
CA ALA A 34 11.95 8.35 -10.03
C ALA A 34 13.12 9.36 -9.96
N GLU A 35 13.66 9.76 -11.11
CA GLU A 35 14.74 10.75 -11.21
C GLU A 35 14.26 12.14 -10.73
N VAL A 36 13.09 12.58 -11.21
CA VAL A 36 12.50 13.87 -10.81
C VAL A 36 12.24 13.91 -9.30
N LEU A 37 11.67 12.84 -8.74
CA LEU A 37 11.42 12.75 -7.29
C LEU A 37 12.72 12.74 -6.49
N SER A 38 13.77 12.07 -6.97
CA SER A 38 15.10 12.11 -6.36
C SER A 38 15.69 13.52 -6.33
N MET A 39 15.60 14.26 -7.44
CA MET A 39 16.07 15.65 -7.52
C MET A 39 15.31 16.59 -6.57
N LEU A 40 13.99 16.43 -6.46
CA LEU A 40 13.17 17.21 -5.53
C LEU A 40 13.58 16.94 -4.08
N ARG A 41 13.80 15.66 -3.72
CA ARG A 41 14.30 15.28 -2.38
C ARG A 41 15.69 15.85 -2.12
N ALA A 42 16.60 15.78 -3.10
CA ALA A 42 17.94 16.35 -2.99
C ALA A 42 17.92 17.89 -2.81
N SER A 43 16.85 18.53 -3.29
CA SER A 43 16.57 19.96 -3.09
C SER A 43 15.78 20.24 -1.80
N SER A 44 15.78 19.32 -0.84
CA SER A 44 15.11 19.44 0.47
C SER A 44 13.59 19.61 0.43
N HIS A 45 12.91 19.13 -0.63
CA HIS A 45 11.44 19.11 -0.66
C HIS A 45 10.91 17.86 0.06
N GLY A 46 9.91 18.05 0.94
CA GLY A 46 9.12 16.96 1.47
C GLY A 46 8.23 16.36 0.38
N LEU A 47 8.21 15.02 0.28
CA LEU A 47 7.43 14.30 -0.74
C LEU A 47 6.43 13.37 -0.06
N GLN A 48 5.16 13.48 -0.47
CA GLN A 48 4.07 12.63 0.00
C GLN A 48 3.27 12.11 -1.21
N MET A 49 2.86 10.84 -1.18
CA MET A 49 1.95 10.27 -2.17
C MET A 49 0.52 10.28 -1.64
N ILE A 50 -0.41 10.74 -2.47
CA ILE A 50 -1.86 10.61 -2.28
C ILE A 50 -2.41 9.98 -3.57
N THR A 51 -3.03 8.81 -3.48
CA THR A 51 -3.59 8.09 -4.62
C THR A 51 -4.93 7.46 -4.26
N GLY A 52 -5.76 7.20 -5.27
CA GLY A 52 -7.00 6.42 -5.14
C GLY A 52 -6.79 4.91 -5.31
N ASP A 53 -5.55 4.47 -5.55
CA ASP A 53 -5.23 3.06 -5.65
C ASP A 53 -5.38 2.36 -4.29
N GLN A 54 -5.63 1.05 -4.38
CA GLN A 54 -5.61 0.16 -3.24
C GLN A 54 -4.24 0.18 -2.53
N LEU A 55 -4.24 0.09 -1.20
CA LEU A 55 -3.06 0.37 -0.34
C LEU A 55 -1.77 -0.37 -0.74
N PHE A 56 -1.80 -1.69 -0.95
CA PHE A 56 -0.63 -2.46 -1.39
C PHE A 56 -0.13 -2.04 -2.78
N THR A 57 -1.02 -1.67 -3.70
CA THR A 57 -0.62 -1.14 -5.02
C THR A 57 0.08 0.21 -4.86
N ALA A 58 -0.46 1.10 -4.02
CA ALA A 58 0.16 2.38 -3.69
C ALA A 58 1.54 2.20 -3.03
N CYS A 59 1.64 1.30 -2.05
CA CYS A 59 2.89 0.95 -1.37
C CYS A 59 3.93 0.38 -2.34
N HIS A 60 3.52 -0.48 -3.27
CA HIS A 60 4.39 -0.97 -4.33
C HIS A 60 4.91 0.17 -5.21
N ALA A 61 4.01 1.02 -5.71
CA ALA A 61 4.37 2.17 -6.55
C ALA A 61 5.29 3.15 -5.82
N ALA A 62 5.00 3.45 -4.54
CA ALA A 62 5.82 4.31 -3.70
C ALA A 62 7.24 3.76 -3.51
N GLY A 63 7.39 2.45 -3.34
CA GLY A 63 8.70 1.80 -3.29
C GLY A 63 9.46 1.89 -4.62
N GLN A 64 8.78 1.64 -5.75
CA GLN A 64 9.37 1.74 -7.09
C GLN A 64 9.81 3.17 -7.44
N LEU A 65 9.07 4.17 -6.98
CA LEU A 65 9.36 5.60 -7.19
C LEU A 65 10.36 6.17 -6.18
N GLY A 66 10.82 5.37 -5.22
CA GLY A 66 11.70 5.82 -4.15
C GLY A 66 11.04 6.78 -3.16
N LEU A 67 9.71 6.89 -3.16
CA LEU A 67 8.95 7.69 -2.19
C LEU A 67 8.92 7.04 -0.80
N ALA A 68 8.92 5.71 -0.77
CA ALA A 68 9.08 4.91 0.44
C ALA A 68 10.41 4.15 0.36
N ASP A 69 11.42 4.66 1.06
CA ASP A 69 12.79 4.15 1.09
C ASP A 69 13.09 3.28 2.33
N LYS A 70 12.13 3.17 3.26
CA LYS A 70 12.19 2.35 4.47
C LYS A 70 11.17 1.21 4.41
N PRO A 71 11.28 0.20 5.30
CA PRO A 71 10.22 -0.80 5.45
C PRO A 71 8.87 -0.13 5.71
N GLN A 72 7.83 -0.61 5.03
CA GLN A 72 6.51 0.03 5.03
C GLN A 72 5.61 -0.55 6.12
N LEU A 73 5.03 0.34 6.93
CA LEU A 73 3.96 0.01 7.86
C LEU A 73 2.63 0.54 7.33
N LEU A 74 1.63 -0.33 7.37
CA LEU A 74 0.28 -0.08 6.92
C LEU A 74 -0.62 0.12 8.12
N LEU A 75 -1.34 1.23 8.15
CA LEU A 75 -2.42 1.47 9.11
C LEU A 75 -3.75 1.12 8.46
N ASP A 76 -4.54 0.30 9.13
CA ASP A 76 -5.93 0.01 8.77
C ASP A 76 -6.94 0.82 9.58
N SER A 77 -8.23 0.70 9.25
CA SER A 77 -9.33 1.40 9.92
C SER A 77 -9.57 0.97 11.36
N SER A 78 -9.01 -0.16 11.79
CA SER A 78 -9.03 -0.58 13.19
C SER A 78 -7.91 0.06 14.02
N LEU A 79 -7.14 0.98 13.40
CA LEU A 79 -5.94 1.58 13.98
C LEU A 79 -4.92 0.50 14.37
N THR A 80 -4.75 -0.52 13.53
CA THR A 80 -3.74 -1.56 13.72
C THR A 80 -2.64 -1.43 12.69
N TRP A 81 -1.39 -1.49 13.15
CA TRP A 81 -0.23 -1.52 12.27
C TRP A 81 -0.01 -2.92 11.73
N SER A 82 0.25 -3.03 10.43
CA SER A 82 0.70 -4.27 9.77
C SER A 82 1.88 -3.98 8.84
N ARG A 83 2.67 -4.99 8.50
CA ARG A 83 3.77 -4.82 7.54
C ARG A 83 3.28 -5.04 6.12
N CYS A 84 3.69 -4.18 5.20
CA CYS A 84 3.40 -4.39 3.78
C CYS A 84 4.01 -5.69 3.24
N ARG A 85 5.18 -6.08 3.76
CA ARG A 85 5.80 -7.38 3.51
C ARG A 85 6.00 -8.11 4.85
N PRO A 86 5.20 -9.13 5.15
CA PRO A 86 5.38 -9.92 6.37
C PRO A 86 6.62 -10.80 6.21
N GLU A 87 7.54 -10.69 7.17
CA GLU A 87 8.69 -11.60 7.31
C GLU A 87 8.56 -12.37 8.63
N PRO A 88 8.75 -13.70 8.62
CA PRO A 88 8.49 -14.56 9.78
C PRO A 88 9.43 -14.30 10.97
N ALA A 89 10.58 -13.66 10.73
CA ALA A 89 11.59 -13.39 11.76
C ALA A 89 11.40 -12.05 12.48
N HIS A 90 10.49 -11.18 12.02
CA HIS A 90 10.35 -9.84 12.59
C HIS A 90 9.32 -9.79 13.73
N PRO A 91 9.63 -9.09 14.84
CA PRO A 91 8.68 -8.90 15.94
C PRO A 91 7.44 -8.17 15.44
N PRO A 92 6.24 -8.36 16.03
CA PRO A 92 5.05 -7.64 15.60
C PRO A 92 5.28 -6.11 15.64
N PRO A 93 4.61 -5.34 14.77
CA PRO A 93 4.68 -3.89 14.85
C PRO A 93 4.17 -3.40 16.21
N PRO A 94 4.62 -2.23 16.68
CA PRO A 94 4.19 -1.70 17.96
C PRO A 94 2.69 -1.39 17.95
N PRO A 95 2.03 -1.39 19.12
CA PRO A 95 0.64 -1.01 19.22
C PRO A 95 0.45 0.44 18.78
N PHE A 96 -0.76 0.74 18.30
CA PHE A 96 -1.12 2.10 17.95
C PHE A 96 -1.12 3.03 19.16
N SER A 97 -0.66 4.25 18.94
CA SER A 97 -0.70 5.35 19.90
C SER A 97 -1.01 6.64 19.15
N ALA A 98 -1.99 7.39 19.65
CA ALA A 98 -2.41 8.68 19.07
C ALA A 98 -1.40 9.82 19.37
N ALA A 99 -0.34 9.56 20.13
CA ALA A 99 0.64 10.57 20.49
C ALA A 99 1.50 10.96 19.26
N PRO A 100 1.71 12.27 18.98
CA PRO A 100 2.56 12.71 17.87
C PRO A 100 3.99 12.13 17.93
N SER A 101 4.54 11.97 19.13
CA SER A 101 5.86 11.37 19.33
C SER A 101 5.94 9.90 18.89
N ALA A 102 4.82 9.15 18.94
CA ALA A 102 4.77 7.78 18.48
C ALA A 102 4.88 7.69 16.95
N PHE A 103 4.17 8.58 16.22
CA PHE A 103 4.29 8.67 14.77
C PHE A 103 5.71 9.09 14.34
N LEU A 104 6.32 10.06 15.03
CA LEU A 104 7.69 10.47 14.75
C LEU A 104 8.70 9.34 14.98
N ALA A 105 8.57 8.60 16.09
CA ALA A 105 9.42 7.46 16.38
C ALA A 105 9.29 6.37 15.31
N LEU A 106 8.06 6.09 14.86
CA LEU A 106 7.79 5.15 13.79
C LEU A 106 8.33 5.63 12.43
N ALA A 107 8.13 6.90 12.08
CA ALA A 107 8.60 7.48 10.83
C ALA A 107 10.13 7.53 10.70
N HIS A 108 10.85 7.46 11.83
CA HIS A 108 12.30 7.31 11.83
C HIS A 108 12.74 6.00 11.18
N ASP A 109 12.09 4.88 11.51
CA ASP A 109 12.50 3.54 11.06
C ASP A 109 11.65 3.01 9.90
N PHE A 110 10.45 3.54 9.69
CA PHE A 110 9.46 3.02 8.75
C PHE A 110 8.89 4.11 7.84
N SER A 111 8.46 3.71 6.64
CA SER A 111 7.58 4.52 5.79
C SER A 111 6.14 4.21 6.17
N LEU A 112 5.41 5.20 6.70
CA LEU A 112 4.03 5.02 7.15
C LEU A 112 3.07 5.19 5.98
N CYS A 113 2.12 4.26 5.84
CA CYS A 113 1.10 4.26 4.80
C CYS A 113 -0.26 4.01 5.46
N ALA A 114 -1.28 4.76 5.05
CA ALA A 114 -2.64 4.62 5.57
C ALA A 114 -3.63 4.53 4.41
N SER A 115 -4.69 3.74 4.58
CA SER A 115 -5.85 3.79 3.68
C SER A 115 -6.72 5.01 3.97
N GLY A 116 -7.68 5.31 3.09
CA GLY A 116 -8.68 6.35 3.34
C GLY A 116 -9.46 6.10 4.64
N ASP A 117 -9.98 4.89 4.84
CA ASP A 117 -10.72 4.55 6.06
C ASP A 117 -9.85 4.65 7.33
N ALA A 118 -8.54 4.37 7.23
CA ALA A 118 -7.60 4.57 8.33
C ALA A 118 -7.36 6.06 8.62
N PHE A 119 -7.35 6.89 7.58
CA PHE A 119 -7.27 8.34 7.71
C PHE A 119 -8.50 8.91 8.44
N ASP A 120 -9.70 8.44 8.10
CA ASP A 120 -10.94 8.81 8.79
C ASP A 120 -10.93 8.34 10.26
N ALA A 121 -10.42 7.12 10.52
CA ALA A 121 -10.26 6.61 11.87
C ALA A 121 -9.26 7.43 12.70
N LEU A 122 -8.16 7.91 12.09
CA LEU A 122 -7.20 8.81 12.74
C LEU A 122 -7.84 10.16 13.11
N ASP A 123 -8.67 10.71 12.24
CA ASP A 123 -9.40 11.95 12.49
C ASP A 123 -10.41 11.79 13.62
N ALA A 124 -11.22 10.72 13.57
CA ALA A 124 -12.17 10.37 14.62
C ALA A 124 -11.48 10.14 15.98
N ALA A 125 -10.25 9.64 15.99
CA ALA A 125 -9.43 9.47 17.19
C ALA A 125 -8.68 10.75 17.63
N GLY A 126 -8.79 11.86 16.88
CA GLY A 126 -8.06 13.10 17.15
C GLY A 126 -6.54 13.00 16.96
N ALA A 127 -6.06 11.93 16.30
CA ALA A 127 -4.65 11.64 16.09
C ALA A 127 -4.11 12.25 14.78
N LEU A 128 -4.99 12.67 13.87
CA LEU A 128 -4.64 13.11 12.52
C LEU A 128 -3.59 14.25 12.48
N PRO A 129 -3.71 15.33 13.30
CA PRO A 129 -2.71 16.40 13.27
C PRO A 129 -1.29 15.93 13.60
N GLY A 130 -1.15 14.92 14.47
CA GLY A 130 0.15 14.35 14.84
C GLY A 130 0.66 13.27 13.88
N ALA A 131 -0.20 12.74 13.02
CA ALA A 131 0.14 11.73 12.01
C ALA A 131 0.65 12.37 10.70
N LEU A 132 0.28 13.62 10.43
CA LEU A 132 0.72 14.34 9.25
C LEU A 132 2.14 14.91 9.43
N PRO A 133 2.99 14.88 8.38
CA PRO A 133 4.29 15.52 8.43
C PRO A 133 4.16 17.04 8.60
N HIS A 134 5.05 17.63 9.40
CA HIS A 134 5.14 19.07 9.66
C HIS A 134 6.39 19.67 8.99
#